data_AF-A0A957AMU2-F1
#
_entry.id   AF-A0A957AMU2-F1
#
_cell.length_a   1.000
_cell.length_b   1.000
_cell.length_c   1.000
_cell.angle_alpha   90.00
_cell.angle_beta   90.00
_cell.angle_gamma   90.00
#
_symmetry.space_group_name_H-M   'P 1'
#
loop_
_entity.id
_entity.type
_entity.pdbx_description
1 polymer ?
#
loop_
_entity_poly.entity_id
_entity_poly.type
_entity_poly.pdbx_seq_one_letter_code
_entity_poly.pdbx_strand_id
1 'polypeptide(L)'
;MPSQEPIVIPGLDIPKAKRYSRIRLGLLGASLVWSVGSMAWLAREQRAKRLQTRIAGVVPDERLVAPAFLATVAAGSWFAGLPLAYVSGLVVERAFGLTKQSTPAWFAEQVKGLAVGTALQTPLMTAAFFVIRRRPNDWWLILAGATVPLMVLLSNLAPVLLMPLFNTFAPLSDARLREQLLVLTDRSGVQVADIYE
;
A
#
# COMPACT_ATOMS: atom_id res chain seq x y z
N MET A 1 4.19 -45.72 -2.56
CA MET A 1 3.63 -44.36 -2.73
C MET A 1 3.74 -44.02 -4.21
N PRO A 2 2.64 -43.78 -4.93
CA PRO A 2 2.69 -43.46 -6.36
C PRO A 2 3.44 -42.13 -6.52
N SER A 3 4.58 -42.19 -7.20
CA SER A 3 5.31 -41.01 -7.67
C SER A 3 4.38 -40.21 -8.58
N GLN A 4 3.79 -39.14 -8.07
CA GLN A 4 3.01 -38.23 -8.89
C GLN A 4 3.93 -37.65 -9.96
N GLU A 5 3.65 -37.96 -11.22
CA GLU A 5 4.33 -37.32 -12.34
C GLU A 5 4.20 -35.80 -12.18
N PRO A 6 5.30 -35.05 -12.34
CA PRO A 6 5.25 -33.61 -12.18
C PRO A 6 4.26 -33.03 -13.19
N ILE A 7 3.29 -32.26 -12.71
CA ILE A 7 2.32 -31.56 -13.55
C ILE A 7 3.11 -30.60 -14.46
N VAL A 8 3.24 -30.97 -15.74
CA VAL A 8 3.92 -30.15 -16.74
C VAL A 8 2.94 -29.10 -17.25
N ILE A 9 3.10 -27.86 -16.78
CA ILE A 9 2.32 -26.72 -17.26
C ILE A 9 2.96 -26.21 -18.56
N PRO A 10 2.24 -26.23 -19.71
CA PRO A 10 2.78 -25.75 -20.97
C PRO A 10 3.22 -24.29 -20.88
N GLY A 11 4.46 -23.98 -21.29
CA GLY A 11 5.02 -22.62 -21.27
C GLY A 11 5.62 -22.17 -19.93
N LEU A 12 5.58 -23.00 -18.88
CA LEU A 12 6.14 -22.66 -17.57
C LEU A 12 7.63 -23.01 -17.47
N ASP A 13 8.48 -21.99 -17.48
CA ASP A 13 9.91 -22.12 -17.20
C ASP A 13 10.15 -22.25 -15.67
N ILE A 14 10.23 -23.49 -15.19
CA ILE A 14 10.45 -23.82 -13.78
C ILE A 14 11.76 -23.20 -13.23
N PRO A 15 12.91 -23.28 -13.92
CA PRO A 15 14.12 -22.55 -13.52
C PRO A 15 13.92 -21.05 -13.33
N LYS A 16 13.27 -20.37 -14.29
CA LYS A 16 12.99 -18.93 -14.22
C LYS A 16 12.08 -18.60 -13.04
N ALA A 17 11.03 -19.38 -12.81
CA ALA A 17 10.12 -19.23 -11.68
C ALA A 17 10.83 -19.40 -10.33
N LYS A 18 11.71 -20.40 -10.20
CA LYS A 18 12.52 -20.61 -8.98
C LYS A 18 13.49 -19.46 -8.73
N ARG A 19 14.14 -18.92 -9.78
CA ARG A 19 15.05 -17.77 -9.67
C ARG A 19 14.30 -16.52 -9.20
N TYR A 20 13.14 -16.24 -9.78
CA TYR A 20 12.26 -15.15 -9.36
C TYR A 20 11.88 -15.27 -7.89
N SER A 21 11.42 -16.46 -7.47
CA SER A 21 11.03 -16.71 -6.07
C SER A 21 12.18 -16.47 -5.09
N ARG A 22 13.41 -16.96 -5.39
CA ARG A 22 14.57 -16.70 -4.53
C ARG A 22 14.93 -15.22 -4.42
N ILE A 23 14.90 -14.50 -5.54
CA ILE A 23 15.17 -13.05 -5.53
C ILE A 23 14.12 -12.33 -4.70
N ARG A 24 12.84 -12.69 -4.86
CA ARG A 24 11.74 -12.11 -4.09
C ARG A 24 11.84 -12.42 -2.60
N LEU A 25 12.20 -13.65 -2.24
CA LEU A 25 12.51 -14.05 -0.85
C LEU A 25 13.69 -13.26 -0.26
N GLY A 26 14.77 -13.06 -1.03
CA GLY A 26 15.90 -12.23 -0.60
C GLY A 26 15.52 -10.77 -0.39
N LEU A 27 14.69 -10.21 -1.28
CA LEU A 27 14.15 -8.85 -1.14
C LEU A 27 13.21 -8.71 0.06
N LEU A 28 12.39 -9.72 0.34
CA LEU A 28 11.57 -9.76 1.55
C LEU A 28 12.45 -9.76 2.80
N GLY A 29 13.50 -10.58 2.84
CA GLY A 29 14.48 -10.56 3.93
C GLY A 29 15.15 -9.19 4.10
N ALA A 30 15.59 -8.58 3.01
CA ALA A 30 16.16 -7.23 3.03
C ALA A 30 15.15 -6.17 3.55
N SER A 31 13.87 -6.28 3.16
CA SER A 31 12.80 -5.39 3.64
C SER A 31 12.57 -5.51 5.15
N LEU A 32 12.64 -6.72 5.69
CA LEU A 32 12.49 -6.96 7.12
C LEU A 32 13.68 -6.39 7.90
N VAL A 33 14.90 -6.62 7.42
CA VAL A 33 16.11 -6.04 8.03
C VAL A 33 16.05 -4.52 8.00
N TRP A 34 15.61 -3.94 6.88
CA TRP A 34 15.41 -2.49 6.76
C TRP A 34 14.34 -1.96 7.71
N SER A 35 13.19 -2.64 7.82
CA SER A 35 12.09 -2.25 8.71
C SER A 35 12.51 -2.33 10.18
N VAL A 36 13.14 -3.43 10.60
CA VAL A 36 13.62 -3.60 11.98
C VAL A 36 14.76 -2.61 12.26
N GLY A 37 15.68 -2.44 11.32
CA GLY A 37 16.81 -1.51 11.44
C GLY A 37 16.35 -0.05 11.56
N SER A 38 15.37 0.36 10.77
CA SER A 38 14.78 1.70 10.84
C SER A 38 13.97 1.92 12.13
N MET A 39 13.19 0.93 12.59
CA MET A 39 12.53 1.01 13.90
C MET A 39 13.54 1.09 15.05
N ALA A 40 14.59 0.27 15.05
CA ALA A 40 15.65 0.31 16.06
C ALA A 40 16.44 1.63 16.03
N TRP A 41 16.64 2.19 14.84
CA TRP A 41 17.26 3.51 14.65
C TRP A 41 16.40 4.65 15.19
N LEU A 42 15.08 4.60 14.97
CA LEU A 42 14.10 5.56 15.48
C LEU A 42 13.87 5.44 17.00
N ALA A 43 13.93 4.22 17.54
CA ALA A 43 13.78 3.95 18.98
C ALA A 43 14.92 4.51 19.84
N ARG A 44 16.01 5.01 19.23
CA ARG A 44 17.07 5.73 19.96
C ARG A 44 16.56 7.12 20.38
N GLU A 45 16.13 7.20 21.63
CA GLU A 45 15.41 8.32 22.29
C GLU A 45 15.95 9.74 22.02
N GLN A 46 17.25 9.89 21.77
CA GLN A 46 17.89 11.20 21.57
C GLN A 46 17.62 11.84 20.20
N ARG A 47 17.14 11.07 19.20
CA ARG A 47 16.88 11.60 17.85
C ARG A 47 15.43 12.01 17.64
N ALA A 48 14.49 11.24 18.19
CA ALA A 48 13.08 11.59 18.21
C ALA A 48 12.85 12.95 18.89
N LYS A 49 13.50 13.19 20.04
CA LYS A 49 13.45 14.47 20.74
C LYS A 49 14.06 15.63 19.94
N ARG A 50 15.18 15.42 19.21
CA ARG A 50 15.77 16.47 18.34
C ARG A 50 14.90 16.82 17.14
N LEU A 51 14.21 15.84 16.56
CA LEU A 51 13.29 16.07 15.45
C LEU A 51 12.03 16.79 15.95
N GLN A 52 11.51 16.39 17.11
CA GLN A 52 10.37 17.04 17.76
C GLN A 52 10.67 18.51 18.11
N THR A 53 11.85 18.84 18.65
CA THR A 53 12.21 20.23 18.97
C THR A 53 12.40 21.10 17.73
N ARG A 54 12.89 20.54 16.62
CA ARG A 54 12.97 21.28 15.34
C ARG A 54 11.60 21.54 14.73
N ILE A 55 10.69 20.57 14.79
CA ILE A 55 9.32 20.73 14.28
C ILE A 55 8.53 21.70 15.16
N ALA A 56 8.66 21.61 16.48
CA ALA A 56 8.03 22.54 17.42
C ALA A 56 8.54 23.99 17.27
N GLY A 57 9.74 24.20 16.73
CA GLY A 57 10.26 25.54 16.43
C GLY A 57 9.74 26.15 15.13
N VAL A 58 9.17 25.34 14.23
CA VAL A 58 8.66 25.79 12.91
C VAL A 58 7.13 25.81 12.90
N VAL A 59 6.47 24.95 13.68
CA VAL A 59 5.01 24.86 13.74
C VAL A 59 4.49 25.79 14.84
N PRO A 60 3.73 26.85 14.49
CA PRO A 60 3.29 27.86 15.45
C PRO A 60 2.20 27.36 16.42
N ASP A 61 1.53 26.24 16.12
CA ASP A 61 0.46 25.67 16.95
C ASP A 61 0.91 24.33 17.59
N GLU A 62 0.97 24.29 18.92
CA GLU A 62 1.31 23.10 19.73
C GLU A 62 0.38 21.91 19.44
N ARG A 63 -0.80 22.17 18.87
CA ARG A 63 -1.74 21.13 18.45
C ARG A 63 -1.35 20.40 17.18
N LEU A 64 -0.55 21.03 16.32
CA LEU A 64 -0.10 20.48 15.05
C LEU A 64 1.28 19.83 15.13
N VAL A 65 2.01 20.01 16.24
CA VAL A 65 3.36 19.45 16.43
C VAL A 65 3.36 17.91 16.38
N ALA A 66 2.40 17.24 17.04
CA ALA A 66 2.32 15.78 17.04
C ALA A 66 1.92 15.18 15.66
N PRO A 67 0.88 15.70 14.97
CA PRO A 67 0.60 15.31 13.58
C PRO A 67 1.78 15.56 12.63
N ALA A 68 2.43 16.72 12.74
CA ALA A 68 3.58 17.07 11.90
C ALA A 68 4.79 16.16 12.16
N PHE A 69 5.04 15.78 13.42
CA PHE A 69 6.06 14.80 13.76
C PHE A 69 5.78 13.43 13.12
N LEU A 70 4.55 12.91 13.26
CA LEU A 70 4.19 11.62 12.67
C LEU A 70 4.24 11.65 11.14
N ALA A 71 3.78 12.73 10.52
CA ALA A 71 3.88 12.92 9.08
C ALA A 71 5.34 12.95 8.61
N THR A 72 6.23 13.60 9.35
CA THR A 72 7.67 13.66 9.05
C THR A 72 8.33 12.28 9.18
N VAL A 73 8.00 11.54 10.25
CA VAL A 73 8.49 10.18 10.44
C VAL A 73 7.98 9.26 9.33
N ALA A 74 6.69 9.33 8.99
CA ALA A 74 6.09 8.54 7.92
C ALA A 74 6.72 8.85 6.55
N ALA A 75 6.92 10.14 6.23
CA ALA A 75 7.59 10.56 5.00
C ALA A 75 9.05 10.06 4.97
N GLY A 76 9.79 10.19 6.08
CA GLY A 76 11.15 9.68 6.18
C GLY A 76 11.24 8.17 5.98
N SER A 77 10.34 7.40 6.60
CA SER A 77 10.22 5.96 6.40
C SER A 77 9.87 5.58 4.95
N TRP A 78 9.03 6.38 4.30
CA TRP A 78 8.68 6.17 2.90
C TRP A 78 9.88 6.39 1.97
N PHE A 79 10.61 7.50 2.14
CA PHE A 79 11.85 7.76 1.38
C PHE A 79 12.91 6.68 1.61
N ALA A 80 13.05 6.22 2.85
CA ALA A 80 13.92 5.13 3.23
C ALA A 80 13.56 3.82 2.50
N GLY A 81 12.27 3.50 2.36
CA GLY A 81 11.80 2.30 1.66
C GLY A 81 11.82 2.40 0.12
N LEU A 82 11.90 3.61 -0.44
CA LEU A 82 11.76 3.86 -1.86
C LEU A 82 12.80 3.13 -2.76
N PRO A 83 14.10 3.07 -2.41
CA PRO A 83 15.08 2.32 -3.22
C PRO A 83 14.76 0.83 -3.29
N LEU A 84 14.30 0.25 -2.17
CA LEU A 84 13.93 -1.16 -2.12
C LEU A 84 12.66 -1.42 -2.94
N ALA A 85 11.68 -0.53 -2.84
CA ALA A 85 10.46 -0.57 -3.64
C ALA A 85 10.75 -0.46 -5.14
N TYR A 86 11.70 0.38 -5.53
CA TYR A 86 12.14 0.52 -6.92
C TYR A 86 12.76 -0.77 -7.46
N VAL A 87 13.67 -1.38 -6.68
CA VAL A 87 14.33 -2.63 -7.08
C VAL A 87 13.32 -3.78 -7.14
N SER A 88 12.48 -3.93 -6.12
CA SER A 88 11.53 -5.04 -6.04
C SER A 88 10.38 -4.92 -7.02
N GLY A 89 9.76 -3.74 -7.12
CA GLY A 89 8.55 -3.50 -7.89
C GLY A 89 8.77 -3.15 -9.36
N LEU A 90 9.93 -2.59 -9.73
CA LEU A 90 10.20 -2.20 -11.11
C LEU A 90 11.34 -2.99 -11.74
N VAL A 91 12.52 -3.00 -11.11
CA VAL A 91 13.73 -3.59 -11.73
C VAL A 91 13.59 -5.11 -11.85
N VAL A 92 13.23 -5.79 -10.75
CA VAL A 92 13.05 -7.24 -10.77
C VAL A 92 11.85 -7.63 -11.61
N GLU A 93 10.71 -6.99 -11.46
CA GLU A 93 9.53 -7.34 -12.26
C GLU A 93 9.76 -7.15 -13.76
N ARG A 94 10.45 -6.07 -14.17
CA ARG A 94 10.77 -5.83 -15.58
C ARG A 94 11.76 -6.85 -16.11
N ALA A 95 12.76 -7.25 -15.32
CA ALA A 95 13.73 -8.27 -15.70
C ALA A 95 13.10 -9.65 -15.94
N PHE A 96 11.98 -9.96 -15.26
CA PHE A 96 11.24 -11.21 -15.47
C PHE A 96 10.10 -11.08 -16.50
N GLY A 97 9.81 -9.87 -16.99
CA GLY A 97 8.72 -9.59 -17.94
C GLY A 97 7.34 -9.56 -17.28
N LEU A 98 7.28 -9.34 -15.97
CA LEU A 98 6.04 -9.33 -15.18
C LEU A 98 5.37 -7.95 -15.13
N THR A 99 6.10 -6.90 -15.50
CA THR A 99 5.55 -5.54 -15.62
C THR A 99 5.92 -4.90 -16.95
N LYS A 100 4.97 -4.15 -17.51
CA LYS A 100 5.16 -3.26 -18.68
C LYS A 100 5.32 -1.80 -18.27
N GLN A 101 5.31 -1.50 -16.97
CA GLN A 101 5.34 -0.16 -16.44
C GLN A 101 6.67 0.53 -16.74
N SER A 102 6.61 1.78 -17.18
CA SER A 102 7.80 2.62 -17.39
C SER A 102 8.29 3.22 -16.07
N THR A 103 9.58 3.59 -16.00
CA THR A 103 10.13 4.25 -14.80
C THR A 103 9.42 5.55 -14.40
N PRO A 104 9.07 6.47 -15.32
CA PRO A 104 8.31 7.67 -14.94
C PRO A 104 6.89 7.35 -14.47
N ALA A 105 6.22 6.35 -15.06
CA ALA A 105 4.90 5.91 -14.62
C ALA A 105 4.95 5.36 -13.18
N TRP A 106 5.95 4.54 -12.87
CA TRP A 106 6.17 4.03 -11.52
C TRP A 106 6.38 5.16 -10.50
N PHE A 107 7.21 6.16 -10.83
CA PHE A 107 7.44 7.29 -9.92
C PHE A 107 6.19 8.15 -9.73
N ALA A 108 5.41 8.36 -10.80
CA ALA A 108 4.13 9.07 -10.71
C ALA A 108 3.13 8.33 -9.80
N GLU A 109 3.07 6.99 -9.86
CA GLU A 109 2.26 6.19 -8.94
C GLU A 109 2.74 6.30 -7.49
N GLN A 110 4.06 6.28 -7.27
CA GLN A 110 4.63 6.48 -5.93
C GLN A 110 4.23 7.84 -5.34
N VAL A 111 4.35 8.92 -6.11
CA VAL A 111 3.97 10.28 -5.67
C VAL A 111 2.46 10.38 -5.46
N LYS A 112 1.63 9.84 -6.36
CA LYS A 112 0.17 9.80 -6.18
C LYS A 112 -0.22 9.02 -4.92
N GLY A 113 0.41 7.87 -4.69
CA GLY A 113 0.21 7.04 -3.50
C GLY A 113 0.55 7.79 -2.22
N LEU A 114 1.69 8.49 -2.20
CA LEU A 114 2.09 9.33 -1.08
C LEU A 114 1.09 10.47 -0.84
N ALA A 115 0.70 11.20 -1.90
CA ALA A 115 -0.24 12.31 -1.79
C ALA A 115 -1.60 11.87 -1.24
N VAL A 116 -2.19 10.82 -1.81
CA VAL A 116 -3.47 10.24 -1.35
C VAL A 116 -3.35 9.72 0.08
N GLY A 117 -2.29 8.98 0.39
CA GLY A 117 -2.05 8.44 1.73
C GLY A 117 -1.93 9.53 2.78
N THR A 118 -1.14 10.59 2.52
CA THR A 118 -0.98 11.73 3.42
C THR A 118 -2.28 12.53 3.56
N ALA A 119 -3.00 12.76 2.46
CA ALA A 119 -4.29 13.48 2.48
C ALA A 119 -5.34 12.76 3.33
N LEU A 120 -5.35 11.43 3.32
CA LEU A 120 -6.25 10.61 4.14
C LEU A 120 -5.77 10.50 5.60
N GLN A 121 -4.48 10.25 5.82
CA GLN A 121 -3.94 10.02 7.16
C GLN A 121 -3.95 11.27 8.05
N THR A 122 -3.67 12.45 7.47
CA THR A 122 -3.57 13.71 8.21
C THR A 122 -4.85 14.06 8.98
N PRO A 123 -6.05 14.13 8.36
CA PRO A 123 -7.29 14.45 9.08
C PRO A 123 -7.66 13.37 10.11
N LEU A 124 -7.43 12.09 9.79
CA LEU A 124 -7.65 10.97 10.72
C LEU A 124 -6.80 11.12 11.98
N MET A 125 -5.50 11.41 11.83
CA MET A 125 -4.60 11.64 12.95
C MET A 125 -5.02 12.88 13.75
N THR A 126 -5.31 14.00 13.09
CA THR A 126 -5.76 15.23 13.78
C THR A 126 -7.03 14.97 14.59
N ALA A 127 -8.02 14.26 14.04
CA ALA A 127 -9.24 13.88 14.75
C ALA A 127 -8.93 12.95 15.95
N ALA A 128 -8.06 11.96 15.76
CA ALA A 128 -7.64 11.06 16.83
C ALA A 128 -6.98 11.82 17.99
N PHE A 129 -6.03 12.71 17.71
CA PHE A 129 -5.38 13.54 18.73
C PHE A 129 -6.35 14.48 19.43
N PHE A 130 -7.32 15.03 18.70
CA PHE A 130 -8.37 15.85 19.28
C PHE A 130 -9.20 15.06 20.31
N VAL A 131 -9.59 13.83 19.99
CA VAL A 131 -10.33 12.94 20.91
C VAL A 131 -9.49 12.59 22.13
N ILE A 132 -8.23 12.20 21.94
CA ILE A 132 -7.30 11.86 23.02
C ILE A 132 -7.17 13.02 24.02
N ARG A 133 -7.03 14.25 23.53
CA ARG A 133 -6.91 15.44 24.40
C ARG A 133 -8.19 15.79 25.12
N ARG A 134 -9.36 15.53 24.53
CA ARG A 134 -10.66 15.90 25.11
C ARG A 134 -11.23 14.82 26.05
N ARG A 135 -10.88 13.55 25.84
CA ARG A 135 -11.39 12.38 26.59
C ARG A 135 -10.25 11.39 26.90
N PRO A 136 -9.27 11.74 27.76
CA PRO A 136 -8.08 10.92 27.99
C PRO A 136 -8.34 9.55 28.65
N ASN A 137 -9.50 9.35 29.29
CA ASN A 137 -9.85 8.07 29.91
C ASN A 137 -10.59 7.12 28.94
N ASP A 138 -11.38 7.67 28.01
CA ASP A 138 -12.29 6.89 27.14
C ASP A 138 -11.96 7.00 25.63
N TRP A 139 -10.86 7.66 25.26
CA TRP A 139 -10.50 7.89 23.85
C TRP A 139 -10.41 6.61 23.04
N TRP A 140 -9.93 5.52 23.65
CA TRP A 140 -9.74 4.25 22.97
C TRP A 140 -11.09 3.62 22.57
N LEU A 141 -12.13 3.75 23.41
CA LEU A 141 -13.50 3.31 23.10
C LEU A 141 -14.09 4.14 21.96
N ILE A 142 -13.91 5.46 22.02
CA ILE A 142 -14.42 6.38 20.99
C ILE A 142 -13.75 6.09 19.64
N LEU A 143 -12.42 5.95 19.60
CA LEU A 143 -11.69 5.65 18.37
C LEU A 143 -11.97 4.24 17.87
N ALA A 144 -12.06 3.24 18.74
CA ALA A 144 -12.45 1.89 18.34
C ALA A 144 -13.85 1.87 17.71
N GLY A 145 -14.82 2.53 18.35
CA GLY A 145 -16.18 2.67 17.84
C GLY A 145 -16.26 3.44 16.52
N ALA A 146 -15.43 4.48 16.34
CA ALA A 146 -15.35 5.24 15.09
C ALA A 146 -14.63 4.50 13.97
N THR A 147 -13.71 3.58 14.29
CA THR A 147 -12.91 2.85 13.30
C THR A 147 -13.75 1.88 12.48
N VAL A 148 -14.72 1.21 13.09
CA VAL A 148 -15.60 0.24 12.40
C VAL A 148 -16.37 0.90 11.23
N PRO A 149 -17.18 1.96 11.44
CA PRO A 149 -17.89 2.60 10.34
C PRO A 149 -16.93 3.23 9.34
N LEU A 150 -15.79 3.78 9.79
CA LEU A 150 -14.77 4.31 8.90
C LEU A 150 -14.20 3.22 7.98
N MET A 151 -13.91 2.02 8.49
CA MET A 151 -13.42 0.90 7.70
C MET A 151 -14.47 0.39 6.71
N VAL A 152 -15.74 0.31 7.12
CA VAL A 152 -16.84 -0.06 6.22
C VAL A 152 -17.00 0.99 5.12
N LEU A 153 -16.92 2.26 5.47
CA LEU A 153 -17.00 3.36 4.51
C LEU A 153 -15.84 3.27 3.50
N LEU A 154 -14.60 3.18 3.99
CA LEU A 154 -13.42 3.10 3.14
C LEU A 154 -13.36 1.81 2.32
N SER A 155 -13.82 0.66 2.82
CA SER A 155 -13.81 -0.59 2.04
C SER A 155 -14.75 -0.54 0.84
N ASN A 156 -15.86 0.21 0.94
CA ASN A 156 -16.80 0.42 -0.15
C ASN A 156 -16.39 1.58 -1.07
N LEU A 157 -15.86 2.67 -0.52
CA LEU A 157 -15.48 3.85 -1.29
C LEU A 157 -14.09 3.78 -1.91
N ALA A 158 -13.13 3.06 -1.31
CA ALA A 158 -11.78 2.95 -1.85
C ALA A 158 -11.75 2.36 -3.27
N PRO A 159 -12.52 1.30 -3.59
CA PRO A 159 -12.63 0.82 -4.96
C PRO A 159 -13.06 1.89 -5.97
N VAL A 160 -14.01 2.73 -5.58
CA VAL A 160 -14.66 3.69 -6.48
C VAL A 160 -13.91 5.02 -6.56
N LEU A 161 -13.29 5.45 -5.47
CA LEU A 161 -12.61 6.76 -5.38
C LEU A 161 -11.10 6.66 -5.54
N LEU A 162 -10.48 5.62 -4.98
CA LEU A 162 -9.02 5.51 -4.96
C LEU A 162 -8.50 4.75 -6.17
N MET A 163 -9.09 3.60 -6.53
CA MET A 163 -8.57 2.80 -7.64
C MET A 163 -8.53 3.56 -8.98
N PRO A 164 -9.52 4.40 -9.35
CA PRO A 164 -9.45 5.15 -10.61
C PRO A 164 -8.32 6.20 -10.67
N LEU A 165 -7.75 6.59 -9.53
CA LEU A 165 -6.59 7.50 -9.50
C LEU A 165 -5.29 6.79 -9.93
N PHE A 166 -5.25 5.46 -9.77
CA PHE A 166 -4.11 4.62 -10.10
C PHE A 166 -4.29 3.88 -11.41
N ASN A 167 -5.52 3.47 -11.74
CA ASN A 167 -5.84 2.63 -12.88
C ASN A 167 -6.88 3.28 -13.78
N THR A 168 -6.76 3.05 -15.08
CA THR A 168 -7.80 3.41 -16.04
C THR A 168 -8.71 2.20 -16.20
N PHE A 169 -9.99 2.35 -15.90
CA PHE A 169 -10.98 1.30 -16.15
C PHE A 169 -11.64 1.57 -17.50
N ALA A 170 -11.36 0.73 -18.49
CA ALA A 170 -12.05 0.77 -19.78
C ALA A 170 -13.01 -0.43 -19.88
N PRO A 171 -14.20 -0.30 -20.49
CA PRO A 171 -15.05 -1.46 -20.74
C PRO A 171 -14.30 -2.43 -21.67
N LEU A 172 -14.45 -3.73 -21.42
CA LEU A 172 -13.77 -4.76 -22.19
C LEU A 172 -14.06 -4.60 -23.68
N SER A 173 -13.00 -4.41 -24.47
CA SER A 173 -13.10 -4.08 -25.90
C SER A 173 -13.60 -5.25 -26.76
N ASP A 174 -13.31 -6.49 -26.36
CA ASP A 174 -13.75 -7.70 -27.05
C ASP A 174 -15.19 -8.09 -26.62
N ALA A 175 -16.14 -7.77 -27.49
CA ALA A 175 -17.56 -8.09 -27.29
C ALA A 175 -17.83 -9.60 -27.14
N ARG A 176 -17.07 -10.46 -27.84
CA ARG A 176 -17.25 -11.92 -27.78
C ARG A 176 -16.73 -12.47 -26.46
N LEU A 177 -15.58 -12.00 -26.00
CA LEU A 177 -15.03 -12.38 -24.70
C LEU A 177 -15.94 -11.88 -23.56
N ARG A 178 -16.45 -10.65 -23.67
CA ARG A 178 -17.40 -10.08 -22.71
C ARG A 178 -18.65 -10.94 -22.58
N GLU A 179 -19.25 -11.36 -23.69
CA GLU A 179 -20.43 -12.22 -23.70
C GLU A 179 -20.15 -13.60 -23.07
N GLN A 180 -19.02 -14.22 -23.40
CA GLN A 180 -18.62 -15.50 -22.80
C GLN A 180 -18.45 -15.40 -21.28
N LEU A 181 -17.86 -14.31 -20.80
CA LEU A 181 -17.70 -14.06 -19.37
C LEU A 181 -19.05 -13.83 -18.69
N LEU A 182 -19.97 -13.07 -19.30
CA LEU A 182 -21.32 -12.85 -18.76
C LEU A 182 -22.12 -14.17 -18.64
N VAL A 183 -22.03 -15.05 -19.64
CA VAL A 183 -22.64 -16.38 -19.59
C VAL A 183 -22.03 -17.23 -18.47
N LEU A 184 -20.73 -17.13 -18.23
CA LEU A 184 -20.05 -17.86 -17.16
C LEU A 184 -20.47 -17.35 -15.77
N THR A 185 -20.59 -16.04 -15.60
CA THR A 185 -21.02 -15.42 -14.34
C THR A 185 -22.46 -15.79 -13.99
N ASP A 186 -23.35 -15.83 -14.98
CA ASP A 186 -24.74 -16.24 -14.82
C ASP A 186 -24.84 -17.71 -14.38
N ARG A 187 -24.08 -18.61 -15.03
CA ARG A 187 -23.98 -20.03 -14.64
C ARG A 187 -23.42 -20.25 -13.24
N SER A 188 -22.61 -19.31 -12.76
CA SER A 188 -21.96 -19.38 -11.44
C SER A 188 -22.78 -18.69 -10.34
N GLY A 189 -23.92 -18.07 -10.67
CA GLY A 189 -24.76 -17.31 -9.73
C GLY A 189 -24.13 -15.99 -9.26
N VAL A 190 -23.12 -15.48 -9.96
CA VAL A 190 -22.42 -14.24 -9.61
C VAL A 190 -23.01 -13.08 -10.39
N GLN A 191 -23.62 -12.12 -9.70
CA GLN A 191 -24.10 -10.89 -10.32
C GLN A 191 -22.93 -9.93 -10.54
N VAL A 192 -22.66 -9.61 -11.80
CA VAL A 192 -21.61 -8.66 -12.21
C VAL A 192 -22.27 -7.48 -12.91
N ALA A 193 -21.97 -6.26 -12.46
CA ALA A 193 -22.55 -5.04 -13.03
C ALA A 193 -21.94 -4.70 -14.40
N ASP A 194 -20.62 -4.86 -14.57
CA ASP A 194 -19.94 -4.76 -15.87
C ASP A 194 -18.53 -5.37 -15.80
N ILE A 195 -17.91 -5.59 -16.97
CA ILE A 195 -16.56 -6.16 -17.09
C ILE A 195 -15.61 -5.12 -17.69
N TYR A 196 -14.57 -4.77 -16.94
CA TYR A 196 -13.56 -3.78 -17.31
C TYR A 196 -12.21 -4.44 -17.59
N GLU A 197 -11.41 -3.82 -18.47
CA GLU A 197 -9.98 -4.09 -18.73
C GLU A 197 -9.06 -3.05 -18.09
#